data_AF-A0A7V4U463-F1
#
_entry.id   AF-A0A7V4U463-F1
#
_cell.length_a   1.000
_cell.length_b   1.000
_cell.length_c   1.000
_cell.angle_alpha   90.00
_cell.angle_beta   90.00
_cell.angle_gamma   90.00
#
_symmetry.space_group_name_H-M   'P 1'
#
loop_
_entity.id
_entity.type
_entity.pdbx_description
1 polymer ?
#
loop_
_entity_poly.entity_id
_entity_poly.type
_entity_poly.pdbx_seq_one_letter_code
_entity_poly.pdbx_strand_id
1 'polypeptide(L)'
;MKIASILNKIKRYGPMGLSYVLGMERVPPPRHIHLEITNICNFRCVYCPQSRPEEHFRIIGKGKMSFDTFKTILDKLLSVYKFERLVLTRDGEPLVHPRLTDFVAYAYSKGVRTTIGSNGSLISKEKAQGLLANGLYSVKGDLCADSAYYEKVRAGGKFEDALNGYRNLLQAAKECDADFRLVLVDLYSYQLNTPEEISESITRLKDLFNGYERWISVGPAKMHNALGEAQETFSVSKRQPNNKYNRCHHPWLEMVIDYRGNVVGCCRDLRSEYQVGNILQAGDIDKDIWNGEKMRFLRRSLRDRKPEQINICSKCDLPYGESYAGKTISGKIKRFLFEQA
;
A
#
# COMPACT_ATOMS: atom_id res chain seq x y z
N MET A 1 7.34 -21.53 -15.05
CA MET A 1 6.06 -20.97 -14.56
C MET A 1 4.91 -21.69 -15.29
N LYS A 2 4.05 -22.45 -14.60
CA LYS A 2 3.07 -23.35 -15.25
C LYS A 2 2.03 -22.55 -16.05
N ILE A 3 1.68 -22.98 -17.28
CA ILE A 3 0.70 -22.31 -18.18
C ILE A 3 -0.61 -21.95 -17.47
N ALA A 4 -1.10 -22.83 -16.58
CA ALA A 4 -2.30 -22.60 -15.76
C ALA A 4 -2.20 -21.35 -14.86
N SER A 5 -1.01 -21.03 -14.33
CA SER A 5 -0.77 -19.83 -13.52
C SER A 5 -0.90 -18.55 -14.35
N ILE A 6 -0.45 -18.58 -15.61
CA ILE A 6 -0.55 -17.44 -16.54
C ILE A 6 -2.01 -17.22 -16.94
N LEU A 7 -2.75 -18.27 -17.28
CA LEU A 7 -4.17 -18.18 -17.62
C LEU A 7 -5.00 -17.64 -16.46
N ASN A 8 -4.74 -18.08 -15.23
CA ASN A 8 -5.38 -17.54 -14.03
C ASN A 8 -5.07 -16.05 -13.84
N LYS A 9 -3.82 -15.62 -14.05
CA LYS A 9 -3.44 -14.20 -14.02
C LYS A 9 -4.18 -13.38 -15.09
N ILE A 10 -4.28 -13.87 -16.32
CA ILE A 10 -5.02 -13.20 -17.39
C ILE A 10 -6.50 -13.10 -17.05
N LYS A 11 -7.14 -14.18 -16.57
CA LYS A 11 -8.55 -14.15 -16.14
C LYS A 11 -8.78 -13.16 -14.99
N ARG A 12 -7.81 -13.08 -14.06
CA ARG A 12 -7.88 -12.21 -12.88
C ARG A 12 -7.64 -10.73 -13.22
N TYR A 13 -6.65 -10.41 -14.04
CA TYR A 13 -6.20 -9.03 -14.25
C TYR A 13 -6.53 -8.47 -15.64
N GLY A 14 -6.85 -9.32 -16.61
CA GLY A 14 -7.17 -8.96 -18.00
C GLY A 14 -8.32 -7.96 -18.12
N PRO A 15 -9.50 -8.21 -17.52
CA PRO A 15 -10.62 -7.27 -17.59
C PRO A 15 -10.27 -5.87 -17.07
N MET A 16 -9.44 -5.80 -16.04
CA MET A 16 -9.00 -4.53 -15.47
C MET A 16 -7.98 -3.82 -16.34
N GLY A 17 -6.98 -4.57 -16.83
CA GLY A 17 -6.01 -4.06 -17.79
C GLY A 17 -6.71 -3.48 -19.01
N LEU A 18 -7.73 -4.19 -19.54
CA LEU A 18 -8.53 -3.73 -20.67
C LEU A 18 -9.30 -2.44 -20.32
N SER A 19 -10.00 -2.42 -19.18
CA SER A 19 -10.74 -1.22 -18.73
C SER A 19 -9.83 0.00 -18.55
N TYR A 20 -8.62 -0.23 -18.02
CA TYR A 20 -7.61 0.81 -17.88
C TYR A 20 -7.16 1.29 -19.26
N VAL A 21 -6.72 0.38 -20.15
CA VAL A 21 -6.23 0.72 -21.51
C VAL A 21 -7.26 1.56 -22.26
N LEU A 22 -8.50 1.09 -22.32
CA LEU A 22 -9.62 1.75 -22.99
C LEU A 22 -10.09 3.03 -22.28
N GLY A 23 -9.60 3.32 -21.07
CA GLY A 23 -10.00 4.50 -20.30
C GLY A 23 -11.47 4.45 -19.88
N MET A 24 -12.00 3.26 -19.59
CA MET A 24 -13.38 3.12 -19.14
C MET A 24 -13.57 3.80 -17.79
N GLU A 25 -14.70 4.49 -17.61
CA GLU A 25 -15.07 5.13 -16.34
C GLU A 25 -15.76 4.16 -15.39
N ARG A 26 -16.54 3.22 -15.95
CA ARG A 26 -17.09 2.07 -15.24
C ARG A 26 -16.13 0.89 -15.43
N VAL A 27 -15.72 0.27 -14.33
CA VAL A 27 -14.65 -0.72 -14.33
C VAL A 27 -15.08 -1.97 -13.55
N PRO A 28 -14.43 -3.12 -13.77
CA PRO A 28 -14.67 -4.31 -12.97
C PRO A 28 -14.43 -4.07 -11.47
N PRO A 29 -14.88 -4.98 -10.57
CA PRO A 29 -14.62 -4.88 -9.14
C PRO A 29 -13.16 -4.58 -8.78
N PRO A 30 -12.92 -3.84 -7.67
CA PRO A 30 -11.57 -3.53 -7.22
C PRO A 30 -10.81 -4.82 -6.89
N ARG A 31 -9.50 -4.82 -7.08
CA ARG A 31 -8.65 -5.99 -6.76
C ARG A 31 -7.88 -5.86 -5.48
N HIS A 32 -7.51 -4.63 -5.17
CA HIS A 32 -6.79 -4.30 -3.96
C HIS A 32 -7.72 -3.44 -3.13
N ILE A 33 -8.16 -3.98 -2.00
CA ILE A 33 -8.94 -3.22 -1.04
C ILE A 33 -8.01 -2.91 0.12
N HIS A 34 -7.92 -1.63 0.44
CA HIS A 34 -7.23 -1.13 1.62
C HIS A 34 -8.29 -0.70 2.63
N LEU A 35 -8.18 -1.23 3.84
CA LEU A 35 -9.03 -0.87 4.98
C LEU A 35 -8.12 -0.48 6.13
N GLU A 36 -7.92 0.82 6.27
CA GLU A 36 -7.10 1.38 7.34
C GLU A 36 -7.74 1.10 8.70
N ILE A 37 -7.04 0.38 9.58
CA ILE A 37 -7.55 0.11 10.94
C ILE A 37 -7.14 1.19 11.94
N THR A 38 -6.15 2.01 11.61
CA THR A 38 -5.64 3.12 12.44
C THR A 38 -4.81 4.04 11.58
N ASN A 39 -4.85 5.35 11.84
CA ASN A 39 -3.92 6.31 11.24
C ASN A 39 -2.84 6.79 12.23
N ILE A 40 -2.77 6.17 13.41
CA ILE A 40 -1.77 6.48 14.44
C ILE A 40 -0.49 5.70 14.18
N CYS A 41 0.67 6.38 14.24
CA CYS A 41 1.99 5.79 14.12
C CYS A 41 2.87 6.14 15.34
N ASN A 42 3.69 5.19 15.78
CA ASN A 42 4.71 5.38 16.81
C ASN A 42 5.99 6.06 16.29
N PHE A 43 6.15 6.21 14.97
CA PHE A 43 7.30 6.89 14.36
C PHE A 43 6.94 8.30 13.85
N ARG A 44 7.95 9.11 13.56
CA ARG A 44 7.87 10.43 12.92
C ARG A 44 8.89 10.55 11.78
N CYS A 45 8.85 9.61 10.85
CA CYS A 45 9.79 9.54 9.72
C CYS A 45 9.87 10.90 8.99
N VAL A 46 11.08 11.32 8.61
CA VAL A 46 11.33 12.67 8.06
C VAL A 46 10.60 12.92 6.73
N TYR A 47 10.34 11.85 5.97
CA TYR A 47 9.66 11.87 4.68
C TYR A 47 8.15 11.59 4.79
N CYS A 48 7.63 11.28 5.98
CA CYS A 48 6.23 10.92 6.16
C CYS A 48 5.36 12.18 6.35
N PRO A 49 4.31 12.39 5.54
CA PRO A 49 3.41 13.53 5.71
C PRO A 49 2.71 13.57 7.08
N GLN A 50 2.49 12.42 7.73
CA GLN A 50 1.91 12.37 9.08
C GLN A 50 2.80 12.98 10.15
N SER A 51 4.11 13.07 9.89
CA SER A 51 5.07 13.62 10.85
C SER A 51 4.91 15.13 11.06
N ARG A 52 4.04 15.80 10.28
CA ARG A 52 3.58 17.18 10.49
C ARG A 52 2.15 17.18 11.07
N PRO A 53 1.99 16.88 12.38
CA PRO A 53 0.69 16.50 12.93
C PRO A 53 -0.35 17.62 12.93
N GLU A 54 0.08 18.88 13.05
CA GLU A 54 -0.80 20.05 13.07
C GLU A 54 -1.56 20.24 11.76
N GLU A 55 -0.95 19.87 10.63
CA GLU A 55 -1.56 19.96 9.30
C GLU A 55 -2.31 18.68 8.96
N HIS A 56 -1.72 17.51 9.24
CA HIS A 56 -2.27 16.22 8.82
C HIS A 56 -3.50 15.81 9.64
N PHE A 57 -3.38 15.77 10.98
CA PHE A 57 -4.46 15.25 11.82
C PHE A 57 -5.56 16.26 12.12
N ARG A 58 -5.32 17.56 11.88
CA ARG A 58 -6.38 18.57 11.96
C ARG A 58 -7.50 18.32 10.94
N ILE A 59 -7.16 17.74 9.78
CA ILE A 59 -8.12 17.49 8.69
C ILE A 59 -8.84 16.14 8.88
N ILE A 60 -8.11 15.09 9.23
CA ILE A 60 -8.67 13.71 9.28
C ILE A 60 -8.95 13.16 10.68
N GLY A 61 -8.55 13.87 11.73
CA GLY A 61 -8.58 13.36 13.11
C GLY A 61 -7.58 12.23 13.34
N LYS A 62 -7.44 11.77 14.59
CA LYS A 62 -6.69 10.57 14.96
C LYS A 62 -7.64 9.50 15.45
N GLY A 63 -7.46 8.26 15.03
CA GLY A 63 -8.31 7.20 15.54
C GLY A 63 -7.87 5.79 15.21
N LYS A 64 -8.58 4.86 15.86
CA LYS A 64 -8.49 3.42 15.70
C LYS A 64 -9.90 2.93 15.37
N MET A 65 -10.03 2.14 14.31
CA MET A 65 -11.30 1.56 13.90
C MET A 65 -11.77 0.56 14.96
N SER A 66 -13.05 0.60 15.33
CA SER A 66 -13.61 -0.43 16.21
C SER A 66 -13.67 -1.78 15.48
N PHE A 67 -13.56 -2.87 16.23
CA PHE A 67 -13.67 -4.21 15.64
C PHE A 67 -15.04 -4.47 15.02
N ASP A 68 -16.12 -3.96 15.61
CA ASP A 68 -17.48 -4.12 15.06
C ASP A 68 -17.66 -3.34 13.77
N THR A 69 -17.09 -2.14 13.67
CA THR A 69 -17.03 -1.38 12.43
C THR A 69 -16.30 -2.16 11.34
N PHE A 70 -15.15 -2.76 11.66
CA PHE A 70 -14.41 -3.58 10.70
C PHE A 70 -15.20 -4.80 10.23
N LYS A 71 -15.82 -5.56 11.15
CA LYS A 71 -16.65 -6.72 10.77
C LYS A 71 -17.75 -6.28 9.81
N THR A 72 -18.45 -5.20 10.15
CA THR A 72 -19.53 -4.63 9.33
C THR A 72 -19.04 -4.26 7.94
N ILE A 73 -17.90 -3.56 7.83
CA ILE A 73 -17.32 -3.16 6.54
C ILE A 73 -16.90 -4.39 5.73
N LEU A 74 -16.19 -5.34 6.35
CA LEU A 74 -15.71 -6.52 5.64
C LEU A 74 -16.86 -7.38 5.13
N ASP A 75 -17.87 -7.64 5.95
CA ASP A 75 -19.05 -8.43 5.55
C ASP A 75 -19.82 -7.74 4.42
N LYS A 76 -20.00 -6.41 4.51
CA LYS A 76 -20.58 -5.61 3.42
C LYS A 76 -19.78 -5.74 2.12
N LEU A 77 -18.46 -5.60 2.18
CA LEU A 77 -17.61 -5.74 0.99
C LEU A 77 -17.70 -7.14 0.37
N LEU A 78 -17.69 -8.19 1.20
CA LEU A 78 -17.78 -9.58 0.73
C LEU A 78 -19.15 -9.95 0.15
N SER A 79 -20.21 -9.23 0.54
CA SER A 79 -21.54 -9.40 -0.07
C SER A 79 -21.59 -8.90 -1.53
N VAL A 80 -20.69 -7.98 -1.92
CA VAL A 80 -20.67 -7.36 -3.26
C VAL A 80 -19.51 -7.86 -4.11
N TYR A 81 -18.35 -8.11 -3.49
CA TYR A 81 -17.09 -8.39 -4.18
C TYR A 81 -16.46 -9.69 -3.73
N LYS A 82 -15.85 -10.41 -4.68
CA LYS A 82 -14.99 -11.57 -4.41
C LYS A 82 -13.52 -11.15 -4.45
N PHE A 83 -12.87 -11.17 -3.29
CA PHE A 83 -11.45 -10.87 -3.15
C PHE A 83 -10.81 -11.75 -2.06
N GLU A 84 -9.54 -12.07 -2.23
CA GLU A 84 -8.79 -13.00 -1.36
C GLU A 84 -7.77 -12.28 -0.46
N ARG A 85 -7.51 -11.00 -0.74
CA ARG A 85 -6.50 -10.19 -0.04
C ARG A 85 -7.03 -8.84 0.37
N LEU A 86 -6.79 -8.47 1.63
CA LEU A 86 -7.14 -7.18 2.21
C LEU A 86 -5.89 -6.53 2.79
N VAL A 87 -5.66 -5.25 2.49
CA VAL A 87 -4.56 -4.49 3.08
C VAL A 87 -5.09 -3.74 4.30
N LEU A 88 -4.55 -3.97 5.49
CA LEU A 88 -5.04 -3.33 6.73
C LEU A 88 -4.36 -1.98 7.04
N THR A 89 -3.53 -1.51 6.12
CA THR A 89 -2.79 -0.26 6.26
C THR A 89 -3.07 0.62 5.05
N ARG A 90 -3.24 1.91 5.34
CA ARG A 90 -3.12 2.97 4.36
C ARG A 90 -2.09 3.96 4.85
N ASP A 91 -2.37 4.56 6.00
CA ASP A 91 -1.44 5.36 6.77
C ASP A 91 -1.25 4.77 8.18
N GLY A 92 -0.44 5.41 9.01
CA GLY A 92 -0.23 4.97 10.40
C GLY A 92 0.62 3.69 10.56
N GLU A 93 0.61 3.12 11.77
CA GLU A 93 1.23 1.83 12.10
C GLU A 93 0.18 0.83 12.63
N PRO A 94 -0.13 -0.25 11.90
CA PRO A 94 -1.14 -1.22 12.33
C PRO A 94 -0.80 -1.91 13.65
N LEU A 95 0.48 -2.10 13.99
CA LEU A 95 0.90 -2.77 15.23
C LEU A 95 0.57 -1.98 16.51
N VAL A 96 0.27 -0.69 16.40
CA VAL A 96 -0.21 0.16 17.51
C VAL A 96 -1.68 -0.14 17.86
N HIS A 97 -2.40 -0.81 16.96
CA HIS A 97 -3.76 -1.24 17.25
C HIS A 97 -3.75 -2.48 18.17
N PRO A 98 -4.33 -2.42 19.39
CA PRO A 98 -4.25 -3.53 20.34
C PRO A 98 -4.90 -4.82 19.81
N ARG A 99 -5.92 -4.67 18.96
CA ARG A 99 -6.67 -5.76 18.34
C ARG A 99 -6.19 -6.21 16.95
N LEU A 100 -4.96 -5.84 16.50
CA LEU A 100 -4.48 -6.20 15.15
C LEU A 100 -4.71 -7.68 14.81
N THR A 101 -4.33 -8.59 15.73
CA THR A 101 -4.49 -10.03 15.55
C THR A 101 -5.95 -10.44 15.33
N ASP A 102 -6.91 -9.77 16.00
CA ASP A 102 -8.34 -10.07 15.85
C ASP A 102 -8.86 -9.67 14.47
N PHE A 103 -8.40 -8.54 13.90
CA PHE A 103 -8.77 -8.14 12.54
C PHE A 103 -8.27 -9.16 11.51
N VAL A 104 -7.02 -9.62 11.69
CA VAL A 104 -6.39 -10.63 10.85
C VAL A 104 -7.15 -11.96 10.95
N ALA A 105 -7.45 -12.40 12.18
CA ALA A 105 -8.22 -13.62 12.45
C ALA A 105 -9.63 -13.56 11.84
N TYR A 106 -10.33 -12.44 11.98
CA TYR A 106 -11.66 -12.28 11.43
C TYR A 106 -11.65 -12.32 9.90
N ALA A 107 -10.72 -11.59 9.26
CA ALA A 107 -10.57 -11.64 7.81
C ALA A 107 -10.28 -13.08 7.33
N TYR A 108 -9.38 -13.77 8.02
CA TYR A 108 -9.02 -15.15 7.67
C TYR A 108 -10.18 -16.12 7.82
N SER A 109 -11.01 -15.97 8.87
CA SER A 109 -12.24 -16.76 9.05
C SER A 109 -13.25 -16.58 7.90
N LYS A 110 -13.15 -15.48 7.15
CA LYS A 110 -13.97 -15.17 5.97
C LYS A 110 -13.29 -15.58 4.65
N GLY A 111 -12.18 -16.31 4.72
CA GLY A 111 -11.39 -16.72 3.56
C GLY A 111 -10.56 -15.59 2.94
N VAL A 112 -10.35 -14.48 3.65
CA VAL A 112 -9.58 -13.32 3.18
C VAL A 112 -8.27 -13.24 3.97
N ARG A 113 -7.13 -13.28 3.28
CA ARG A 113 -5.84 -13.10 3.93
C ARG A 113 -5.44 -11.63 3.94
N THR A 114 -4.60 -11.25 4.90
CA THR A 114 -4.27 -9.83 5.10
C THR A 114 -2.83 -9.51 4.74
N THR A 115 -2.62 -8.30 4.22
CA THR A 115 -1.31 -7.67 4.10
C THR A 115 -1.27 -6.45 5.02
N ILE A 116 -0.14 -6.20 5.66
CA ILE A 116 0.08 -4.96 6.41
C ILE A 116 1.31 -4.22 5.91
N GLY A 117 1.23 -2.89 5.85
CA GLY A 117 2.42 -2.04 5.83
C GLY A 117 2.82 -1.75 7.26
N SER A 118 4.06 -2.06 7.65
CA SER A 118 4.50 -1.91 9.04
C SER A 118 5.97 -1.55 9.15
N ASN A 119 6.31 -0.78 10.18
CA ASN A 119 7.68 -0.47 10.56
C ASN A 119 8.42 -1.59 11.30
N GLY A 120 7.71 -2.66 11.69
CA GLY A 120 8.30 -3.85 12.31
C GLY A 120 8.65 -3.71 13.80
N SER A 121 8.79 -2.49 14.33
CA SER A 121 9.35 -2.24 15.67
C SER A 121 8.57 -2.83 16.84
N LEU A 122 7.28 -3.15 16.64
CA LEU A 122 6.39 -3.66 17.69
C LEU A 122 6.03 -5.14 17.50
N ILE A 123 6.81 -5.88 16.70
CA ILE A 123 6.59 -7.30 16.44
C ILE A 123 7.41 -8.14 17.42
N SER A 124 6.78 -8.56 18.52
CA SER A 124 7.34 -9.61 19.38
C SER A 124 7.21 -11.00 18.75
N LYS A 125 7.86 -12.01 19.33
CA LYS A 125 7.74 -13.41 18.89
C LYS A 125 6.30 -13.90 18.97
N GLU A 126 5.61 -13.60 20.06
CA GLU A 126 4.22 -13.99 20.32
C GLU A 126 3.29 -13.31 19.31
N LYS A 127 3.54 -12.04 19.00
CA LYS A 127 2.76 -11.31 17.99
C LYS A 127 3.00 -11.87 16.59
N ALA A 128 4.24 -12.20 16.23
CA ALA A 128 4.55 -12.83 14.94
C ALA A 128 3.83 -14.17 14.79
N GLN A 129 3.90 -15.05 15.79
CA GLN A 129 3.19 -16.33 15.80
C GLN A 129 1.68 -16.13 15.70
N GLY A 130 1.11 -15.23 16.50
CA GLY A 130 -0.32 -14.95 16.48
C GLY A 130 -0.81 -14.41 15.13
N LEU A 131 -0.04 -13.54 14.48
CA LEU A 131 -0.41 -13.01 13.17
C LEU A 131 -0.36 -14.09 12.07
N LEU A 132 0.70 -14.90 12.05
CA LEU A 132 0.86 -15.96 11.03
C LEU A 132 -0.15 -17.10 11.21
N ALA A 133 -0.40 -17.52 12.45
CA ALA A 133 -1.42 -18.52 12.77
C ALA A 133 -2.83 -18.09 12.33
N ASN A 134 -3.08 -16.78 12.31
CA ASN A 134 -4.33 -16.19 11.85
C ASN A 134 -4.31 -15.77 10.37
N GLY A 135 -3.37 -16.29 9.58
CA GLY A 135 -3.40 -16.16 8.12
C GLY A 135 -2.86 -14.85 7.55
N LEU A 136 -2.08 -14.08 8.32
CA LEU A 136 -1.31 -12.95 7.79
C LEU A 136 -0.48 -13.44 6.59
N TYR A 137 -0.71 -12.82 5.42
CA TYR A 137 -0.09 -13.24 4.17
C TYR A 137 1.20 -12.48 3.89
N SER A 138 1.25 -11.18 4.18
CA SER A 138 2.44 -10.40 3.87
C SER A 138 2.61 -9.18 4.76
N VAL A 139 3.87 -8.86 5.04
CA VAL A 139 4.28 -7.56 5.59
C VAL A 139 5.08 -6.81 4.55
N LYS A 140 4.73 -5.55 4.31
CA LYS A 140 5.54 -4.60 3.55
C LYS A 140 6.21 -3.66 4.54
N GLY A 141 7.53 -3.58 4.49
CA GLY A 141 8.33 -2.81 5.44
C GLY A 141 9.44 -2.03 4.77
N ASP A 142 9.99 -1.08 5.52
CA ASP A 142 11.15 -0.30 5.11
C ASP A 142 12.30 -0.56 6.09
N LEU A 143 13.51 -0.79 5.58
CA LEU A 143 14.74 -0.95 6.35
C LEU A 143 15.95 -0.58 5.48
N CYS A 144 17.14 -0.49 6.04
CA CYS A 144 18.41 -0.45 5.31
C CYS A 144 19.51 -1.05 6.18
N ALA A 145 20.64 -1.45 5.59
CA ALA A 145 21.74 -2.03 6.35
C ALA A 145 22.47 -1.02 7.25
N ASP A 146 22.40 0.28 6.91
CA ASP A 146 22.97 1.37 7.70
C ASP A 146 22.00 1.78 8.83
N SER A 147 22.34 1.41 10.07
CA SER A 147 21.53 1.70 11.25
C SER A 147 21.48 3.19 11.58
N ALA A 148 22.59 3.92 11.42
CA ALA A 148 22.65 5.36 11.69
C ALA A 148 21.77 6.13 10.69
N TYR A 149 21.82 5.74 9.40
CA TYR A 149 20.92 6.30 8.40
C TYR A 149 19.45 5.95 8.70
N TYR A 150 19.17 4.69 9.05
CA TYR A 150 17.82 4.26 9.40
C TYR A 150 17.22 5.14 10.49
N GLU A 151 17.91 5.29 11.63
CA GLU A 151 17.42 6.03 12.79
C GLU A 151 17.31 7.54 12.51
N LYS A 152 18.20 8.07 11.67
CA LYS A 152 18.11 9.45 11.17
C LYS A 152 16.82 9.69 10.37
N VAL A 153 16.47 8.79 9.43
CA VAL A 153 15.32 9.02 8.54
C VAL A 153 13.99 8.50 9.10
N ARG A 154 14.03 7.51 10.00
CA ARG A 154 12.88 6.88 10.66
C ARG A 154 12.75 7.37 12.11
N ALA A 155 12.76 8.68 12.31
CA ALA A 155 12.80 9.29 13.64
C ALA A 155 11.78 8.68 14.63
N GLY A 156 12.25 8.35 15.83
CA GLY A 156 11.51 7.61 16.86
C GLY A 156 11.61 6.08 16.74
N GLY A 157 12.15 5.56 15.64
CA GLY A 157 12.46 4.14 15.46
C GLY A 157 13.89 3.82 15.84
N LYS A 158 14.08 2.63 16.43
CA LYS A 158 15.40 2.01 16.64
C LYS A 158 15.61 0.93 15.59
N PHE A 159 16.80 0.90 15.00
CA PHE A 159 17.12 -0.06 13.95
C PHE A 159 16.92 -1.52 14.42
N GLU A 160 17.43 -1.82 15.61
CA GLU A 160 17.36 -3.18 16.19
C GLU A 160 15.93 -3.65 16.44
N ASP A 161 15.03 -2.77 16.89
CA ASP A 161 13.63 -3.15 17.14
C ASP A 161 12.94 -3.58 15.83
N ALA A 162 13.18 -2.83 14.74
CA ALA A 162 12.63 -3.16 13.43
C ALA A 162 13.25 -4.44 12.85
N LEU A 163 14.58 -4.57 12.92
CA LEU A 163 15.31 -5.75 12.46
C LEU A 163 14.84 -7.02 13.18
N ASN A 164 14.76 -6.97 14.51
CA ASN A 164 14.30 -8.09 15.33
C ASN A 164 12.83 -8.41 15.07
N GLY A 165 11.98 -7.39 14.87
CA GLY A 165 10.58 -7.60 14.52
C GLY A 165 10.38 -8.34 13.20
N TYR A 166 11.15 -7.99 12.16
CA TYR A 166 11.13 -8.72 10.90
C TYR A 166 11.71 -10.13 11.03
N ARG A 167 12.79 -10.32 11.80
CA ARG A 167 13.34 -11.65 12.10
C ARG A 167 12.33 -12.53 12.83
N ASN A 168 11.56 -11.99 13.77
CA ASN A 168 10.50 -12.73 14.46
C ASN A 168 9.44 -13.26 13.49
N LEU A 169 9.02 -12.46 12.49
CA LEU A 169 8.11 -12.93 11.43
C LEU A 169 8.73 -14.05 10.60
N LEU A 170 9.97 -13.88 10.17
CA LEU A 170 10.65 -14.85 9.30
C LEU A 170 10.91 -16.17 10.03
N GLN A 171 11.32 -16.10 11.30
CA GLN A 171 11.51 -17.26 12.15
C GLN A 171 10.19 -18.00 12.36
N ALA A 172 9.11 -17.29 12.74
CA ALA A 172 7.81 -17.91 12.91
C ALA A 172 7.28 -18.51 11.59
N ALA A 173 7.49 -17.84 10.45
CA ALA A 173 7.12 -18.36 9.14
C ALA A 173 7.89 -19.64 8.76
N LYS A 174 9.17 -19.71 9.13
CA LYS A 174 10.01 -20.89 8.94
C LYS A 174 9.56 -22.05 9.82
N GLU A 175 9.25 -21.79 11.09
CA GLU A 175 8.82 -22.81 12.07
C GLU A 175 7.51 -23.51 11.65
N CYS A 176 6.57 -22.77 11.05
CA CYS A 176 5.28 -23.33 10.61
C CYS A 176 5.15 -23.54 9.09
N ASP A 177 6.25 -23.42 8.34
CA ASP A 177 6.27 -23.42 6.86
C ASP A 177 5.16 -22.54 6.23
N ALA A 178 4.95 -21.35 6.81
CA ALA A 178 3.85 -20.48 6.41
C ALA A 178 3.97 -20.03 4.96
N ASP A 179 2.82 -19.98 4.27
CA ASP A 179 2.66 -19.24 3.02
C ASP A 179 2.63 -17.73 3.31
N PHE A 180 3.80 -17.17 3.57
CA PHE A 180 4.00 -15.79 4.01
C PHE A 180 5.09 -15.08 3.20
N ARG A 181 4.97 -13.76 3.03
CA ARG A 181 6.00 -12.94 2.39
C ARG A 181 6.29 -11.64 3.13
N LEU A 182 7.54 -11.46 3.56
CA LEU A 182 8.10 -10.17 3.91
C LEU A 182 8.64 -9.47 2.65
N VAL A 183 8.17 -8.26 2.38
CA VAL A 183 8.65 -7.43 1.29
C VAL A 183 9.27 -6.18 1.90
N LEU A 184 10.60 -6.11 1.88
CA LEU A 184 11.34 -4.94 2.31
C LEU A 184 11.70 -4.06 1.12
N VAL A 185 11.66 -2.75 1.35
CA VAL A 185 12.34 -1.78 0.50
C VAL A 185 13.58 -1.26 1.22
N ASP A 186 14.69 -1.18 0.49
CA ASP A 186 15.94 -0.60 0.97
C ASP A 186 15.83 0.92 0.95
N LEU A 187 15.78 1.54 2.14
CA LEU A 187 15.70 3.00 2.30
C LEU A 187 16.98 3.68 1.81
N TYR A 188 18.13 3.02 1.95
CA TYR A 188 19.41 3.62 1.60
C TYR A 188 19.60 3.73 0.09
N SER A 189 18.98 2.84 -0.69
CA SER A 189 19.00 2.91 -2.16
C SER A 189 18.48 4.24 -2.70
N TYR A 190 17.70 4.99 -1.93
CA TYR A 190 17.23 6.31 -2.32
C TYR A 190 18.37 7.35 -2.42
N GLN A 191 19.45 7.19 -1.64
CA GLN A 191 20.62 8.07 -1.68
C GLN A 191 21.56 7.80 -2.87
N LEU A 192 21.28 6.73 -3.64
CA LEU A 192 22.20 6.18 -4.63
C LEU A 192 21.69 6.48 -6.03
N ASN A 193 22.62 6.71 -6.95
CA ASN A 193 22.29 7.15 -8.31
C ASN A 193 22.63 6.10 -9.37
N THR A 194 23.53 5.17 -9.06
CA THR A 194 23.93 4.13 -10.01
C THR A 194 23.26 2.78 -9.71
N PRO A 195 22.90 2.00 -10.74
CA PRO A 195 22.37 0.64 -10.56
C PRO A 195 23.27 -0.27 -9.72
N GLU A 196 24.59 -0.12 -9.85
CA GLU A 196 25.61 -0.90 -9.15
C GLU A 196 25.56 -0.63 -7.64
N GLU A 197 25.60 0.64 -7.23
CA GLU A 197 25.48 1.05 -5.81
C GLU A 197 24.15 0.57 -5.21
N ILE A 198 23.05 0.70 -5.96
CA ILE A 198 21.72 0.25 -5.54
C ILE A 198 21.72 -1.27 -5.31
N SER A 199 22.31 -2.03 -6.22
CA SER A 199 22.41 -3.48 -6.11
C SER A 199 23.26 -3.90 -4.91
N GLU A 200 24.36 -3.21 -4.65
CA GLU A 200 25.21 -3.46 -3.49
C GLU A 200 24.48 -3.15 -2.18
N SER A 201 23.78 -2.02 -2.09
CA SER A 201 22.98 -1.65 -0.91
C SER A 201 21.88 -2.68 -0.60
N ILE A 202 21.16 -3.13 -1.64
CA ILE A 202 20.16 -4.19 -1.51
C ILE A 202 20.78 -5.50 -1.04
N THR A 203 21.99 -5.82 -1.51
CA THR A 203 22.72 -7.03 -1.10
C THR A 203 23.06 -6.97 0.39
N ARG A 204 23.64 -5.85 0.86
CA ARG A 204 23.92 -5.63 2.29
C ARG A 204 22.68 -5.78 3.17
N LEU A 205 21.51 -5.28 2.71
CA LEU A 205 20.26 -5.46 3.44
C LEU A 205 19.79 -6.92 3.45
N LYS A 206 19.95 -7.66 2.35
CA LYS A 206 19.61 -9.10 2.29
C LYS A 206 20.47 -9.92 3.23
N ASP A 207 21.75 -9.60 3.37
CA ASP A 207 22.69 -10.32 4.23
C ASP A 207 22.27 -10.34 5.70
N LEU A 208 21.51 -9.33 6.16
CA LEU A 208 20.93 -9.29 7.51
C LEU A 208 19.88 -10.39 7.77
N PHE A 209 19.38 -11.04 6.70
CA PHE A 209 18.31 -12.04 6.71
C PHE A 209 18.71 -13.36 6.04
N ASN A 210 20.00 -13.68 6.00
CA ASN A 210 20.51 -14.95 5.47
C ASN A 210 19.79 -16.15 6.10
N GLY A 211 19.38 -17.11 5.27
CA GLY A 211 18.62 -18.29 5.67
C GLY A 211 17.10 -18.14 5.64
N TYR A 212 16.58 -17.00 5.18
CA TYR A 212 15.14 -16.73 5.03
C TYR A 212 14.72 -16.33 3.61
N GLU A 213 15.54 -16.61 2.60
CA GLU A 213 15.37 -16.17 1.20
C GLU A 213 14.00 -16.57 0.61
N ARG A 214 13.45 -17.70 1.07
CA ARG A 214 12.11 -18.18 0.71
C ARG A 214 11.00 -17.20 1.09
N TRP A 215 11.11 -16.51 2.23
CA TRP A 215 10.05 -15.66 2.78
C TRP A 215 10.31 -14.17 2.62
N ILE A 216 11.50 -13.74 2.17
CA ILE A 216 11.85 -12.32 2.02
C ILE A 216 12.14 -11.91 0.57
N SER A 217 11.63 -10.75 0.17
CA SER A 217 12.08 -9.99 -1.01
C SER A 217 12.56 -8.63 -0.58
N VAL A 218 13.65 -8.17 -1.18
CA VAL A 218 14.20 -6.84 -0.98
C VAL A 218 14.28 -6.14 -2.33
N GLY A 219 13.80 -4.91 -2.42
CA GLY A 219 13.90 -4.06 -3.60
C GLY A 219 14.28 -2.62 -3.25
N PRO A 220 14.55 -1.76 -4.24
CA PRO A 220 14.92 -0.37 -3.96
C PRO A 220 13.71 0.46 -3.51
N ALA A 221 13.95 1.43 -2.63
CA ALA A 221 12.96 2.46 -2.33
C ALA A 221 12.66 3.32 -3.57
N LYS A 222 11.37 3.61 -3.77
CA LYS A 222 10.87 4.53 -4.81
C LYS A 222 9.83 5.44 -4.20
N MET A 223 10.25 6.64 -3.80
CA MET A 223 9.35 7.66 -3.26
C MET A 223 8.79 8.52 -4.40
N HIS A 224 7.56 8.99 -4.25
CA HIS A 224 6.95 9.97 -5.14
C HIS A 224 6.18 11.00 -4.32
N ASN A 225 6.12 12.22 -4.81
CA ASN A 225 5.57 13.38 -4.14
C ASN A 225 4.05 13.49 -4.36
N ALA A 226 3.29 12.61 -3.70
CA ALA A 226 1.85 12.54 -3.89
C ALA A 226 1.08 13.78 -3.39
N LEU A 227 1.57 14.44 -2.33
CA LEU A 227 0.93 15.62 -1.74
C LEU A 227 1.55 16.95 -2.19
N GLY A 228 2.64 16.92 -2.97
CA GLY A 228 3.42 18.11 -3.30
C GLY A 228 4.32 18.63 -2.17
N GLU A 229 4.51 17.86 -1.11
CA GLU A 229 5.15 18.27 0.15
C GLU A 229 6.42 17.48 0.50
N ALA A 230 6.82 16.52 -0.35
CA ALA A 230 8.05 15.78 -0.14
C ALA A 230 9.23 16.76 -0.04
N GLN A 231 10.09 16.54 0.96
CA GLN A 231 11.33 17.32 1.08
C GLN A 231 12.15 17.14 -0.21
N GLU A 232 12.92 18.17 -0.60
CA GLU A 232 13.71 18.12 -1.84
C GLU A 232 14.66 16.91 -1.87
N THR A 233 15.16 16.52 -0.69
CA THR A 233 16.02 15.34 -0.48
C THR A 233 15.31 14.00 -0.63
N PHE A 234 13.97 13.95 -0.74
CA PHE A 234 13.16 12.73 -0.87
C PHE A 234 12.19 12.76 -2.07
N SER A 235 12.28 13.77 -2.93
CA SER A 235 11.44 13.94 -4.11
C SER A 235 12.25 13.82 -5.41
N VAL A 236 12.18 12.67 -6.09
CA VAL A 236 12.85 12.46 -7.40
C VAL A 236 12.14 13.20 -8.55
N SER A 237 10.83 13.48 -8.42
CA SER A 237 10.05 14.17 -9.45
C SER A 237 9.38 15.43 -8.92
N LYS A 238 9.99 16.60 -9.17
CA LYS A 238 9.18 17.82 -9.33
C LYS A 238 8.28 17.61 -10.55
N ARG A 239 7.04 18.12 -10.52
CA ARG A 239 6.16 18.19 -11.71
C ARG A 239 6.89 19.04 -12.76
N GLN A 240 7.65 18.38 -13.64
CA GLN A 240 8.34 19.10 -14.71
C GLN A 240 7.33 19.32 -15.85
N PRO A 241 7.13 20.58 -16.31
CA PRO A 241 6.18 20.91 -17.38
C PRO A 241 6.39 20.08 -18.65
N ASN A 242 7.63 19.62 -18.89
CA ASN A 242 8.04 18.89 -20.08
C ASN A 242 7.89 17.36 -19.97
N ASN A 243 7.49 16.82 -18.82
CA ASN A 243 7.33 15.39 -18.67
C ASN A 243 6.08 14.88 -19.41
N LYS A 244 6.25 13.79 -20.18
CA LYS A 244 5.15 13.14 -20.89
C LYS A 244 4.10 12.63 -19.90
N TYR A 245 2.85 13.04 -20.11
CA TYR A 245 1.71 12.59 -19.31
C TYR A 245 1.63 11.06 -19.24
N ASN A 246 1.52 10.53 -18.03
CA ASN A 246 1.46 9.11 -17.74
C ASN A 246 0.26 8.78 -16.84
N ARG A 247 -0.88 8.43 -17.44
CA ARG A 247 -2.16 8.17 -16.73
C ARG A 247 -2.01 7.29 -15.48
N CYS A 248 -2.47 7.76 -14.32
CA CYS A 248 -2.46 6.94 -13.10
C CYS A 248 -3.36 5.70 -13.26
N HIS A 249 -2.93 4.55 -12.73
CA HIS A 249 -3.66 3.28 -12.82
C HIS A 249 -4.39 2.89 -11.51
N HIS A 250 -4.04 3.50 -10.37
CA HIS A 250 -4.62 3.16 -9.06
C HIS A 250 -6.16 3.31 -9.03
N PRO A 251 -6.79 4.35 -9.61
CA PRO A 251 -8.25 4.49 -9.59
C PRO A 251 -9.01 3.43 -10.39
N TRP A 252 -8.31 2.65 -11.23
CA TRP A 252 -8.89 1.48 -11.88
C TRP A 252 -8.78 0.23 -11.01
N LEU A 253 -7.83 0.16 -10.07
CA LEU A 253 -7.43 -1.06 -9.36
C LEU A 253 -7.86 -1.14 -7.89
N GLU A 254 -7.77 0.00 -7.20
CA GLU A 254 -7.67 0.03 -5.76
C GLU A 254 -8.87 0.76 -5.17
N MET A 255 -9.51 0.13 -4.19
CA MET A 255 -10.46 0.78 -3.29
C MET A 255 -9.76 1.02 -1.96
N VAL A 256 -9.88 2.23 -1.43
CA VAL A 256 -9.19 2.62 -0.20
C VAL A 256 -10.19 3.21 0.78
N ILE A 257 -10.18 2.70 2.00
CA ILE A 257 -11.14 2.99 3.05
C ILE A 257 -10.36 3.47 4.28
N ASP A 258 -10.69 4.66 4.80
CA ASP A 258 -10.09 5.21 6.02
C ASP A 258 -10.64 4.54 7.29
N TYR A 259 -10.03 4.81 8.45
CA TYR A 259 -10.44 4.22 9.73
C TYR A 259 -11.88 4.55 10.18
N ARG A 260 -12.56 5.48 9.49
CA ARG A 260 -13.96 5.89 9.74
C ARG A 260 -14.93 5.28 8.73
N GLY A 261 -14.45 4.49 7.78
CA GLY A 261 -15.25 3.87 6.73
C GLY A 261 -15.45 4.73 5.48
N ASN A 262 -14.81 5.90 5.40
CA ASN A 262 -14.87 6.73 4.19
C ASN A 262 -14.03 6.11 3.09
N VAL A 263 -14.60 6.03 1.89
CA VAL A 263 -13.88 5.63 0.69
C VAL A 263 -13.29 6.88 0.04
N VAL A 264 -12.01 6.80 -0.29
CA VAL A 264 -11.21 7.90 -0.86
C VAL A 264 -10.72 7.53 -2.25
N GLY A 265 -10.55 8.52 -3.12
CA GLY A 265 -10.23 8.27 -4.54
C GLY A 265 -8.82 7.72 -4.81
N CYS A 266 -7.93 7.73 -3.81
CA CYS A 266 -6.53 7.31 -3.99
C CYS A 266 -5.90 6.77 -2.69
N CYS A 267 -5.04 5.75 -2.83
CA CYS A 267 -4.21 5.26 -1.72
C CYS A 267 -3.26 6.32 -1.13
N ARG A 268 -2.97 7.37 -1.91
CA ARG A 268 -2.12 8.51 -1.50
C ARG A 268 -2.89 9.78 -1.16
N ASP A 269 -4.22 9.74 -1.09
CA ASP A 269 -5.04 10.84 -0.55
C ASP A 269 -4.93 10.88 0.99
N LEU A 270 -3.74 10.98 1.55
CA LEU A 270 -3.47 10.71 2.97
C LEU A 270 -4.30 11.61 3.93
N ARG A 271 -4.86 12.72 3.43
CA ARG A 271 -5.75 13.63 4.17
C ARG A 271 -7.24 13.45 3.88
N SER A 272 -7.62 12.38 3.16
CA SER A 272 -8.99 12.05 2.80
C SER A 272 -9.76 13.26 2.23
N GLU A 273 -9.10 14.02 1.35
CA GLU A 273 -9.61 15.25 0.74
C GLU A 273 -10.57 14.96 -0.43
N TYR A 274 -10.46 13.79 -1.06
CA TYR A 274 -11.32 13.37 -2.16
C TYR A 274 -12.14 12.13 -1.78
N GLN A 275 -13.11 12.33 -0.89
CA GLN A 275 -14.03 11.29 -0.44
C GLN A 275 -15.10 11.00 -1.51
N VAL A 276 -15.18 9.74 -1.91
CA VAL A 276 -16.08 9.23 -2.93
C VAL A 276 -17.32 8.54 -2.35
N GLY A 277 -17.33 8.24 -1.05
CA GLY A 277 -18.49 7.72 -0.33
C GLY A 277 -18.12 7.20 1.07
N ASN A 278 -19.04 6.53 1.75
CA ASN A 278 -18.78 5.83 3.00
C ASN A 278 -19.44 4.43 2.98
N ILE A 279 -18.66 3.37 3.25
CA ILE A 279 -19.13 1.98 3.14
C ILE A 279 -20.29 1.69 4.10
N LEU A 280 -20.28 2.30 5.29
CA LEU A 280 -21.30 2.08 6.30
C LEU A 280 -22.66 2.62 5.84
N GLN A 281 -22.67 3.68 5.04
CA GLN A 281 -23.87 4.37 4.56
C GLN A 281 -24.34 3.94 3.17
N ALA A 282 -23.48 3.29 2.38
CA ALA A 282 -23.81 2.88 1.02
C ALA A 282 -24.94 1.83 0.98
N GLY A 283 -25.87 2.00 0.04
CA GLY A 283 -26.88 1.00 -0.31
C GLY A 283 -26.31 -0.02 -1.29
N ASP A 284 -25.72 0.45 -2.39
CA ASP A 284 -25.01 -0.36 -3.38
C ASP A 284 -23.56 0.15 -3.50
N ILE A 285 -22.61 -0.54 -2.87
CA ILE A 285 -21.20 -0.13 -2.85
C ILE A 285 -20.64 0.05 -4.27
N ASP A 286 -21.08 -0.79 -5.22
CA ASP A 286 -20.58 -0.68 -6.58
C ASP A 286 -21.13 0.55 -7.29
N LYS A 287 -22.45 0.72 -7.30
CA LYS A 287 -23.07 1.82 -8.04
C LYS A 287 -22.89 3.17 -7.37
N ASP A 288 -22.92 3.21 -6.04
CA ASP A 288 -22.89 4.45 -5.27
C ASP A 288 -21.46 4.96 -5.08
N ILE A 289 -20.48 4.05 -4.99
CA ILE A 289 -19.09 4.39 -4.64
C ILE A 289 -18.11 3.99 -5.76
N TRP A 290 -17.86 2.68 -5.97
CA TRP A 290 -16.75 2.23 -6.83
C TRP A 290 -16.90 2.66 -8.30
N ASN A 291 -18.12 2.56 -8.80
CA ASN A 291 -18.56 3.01 -10.11
C ASN A 291 -19.52 4.20 -10.00
N GLY A 292 -19.58 4.86 -8.84
CA GLY A 292 -20.34 6.09 -8.61
C GLY A 292 -19.75 7.31 -9.31
N GLU A 293 -20.51 8.41 -9.35
CA GLU A 293 -20.15 9.58 -10.17
C GLU A 293 -18.79 10.18 -9.80
N LYS A 294 -18.44 10.31 -8.51
CA LYS A 294 -17.15 10.85 -8.08
C LYS A 294 -15.96 10.00 -8.56
N MET A 295 -16.05 8.66 -8.48
CA MET A 295 -15.00 7.78 -9.00
C MET A 295 -14.93 7.80 -10.53
N ARG A 296 -16.08 7.85 -11.21
CA ARG A 296 -16.11 8.00 -12.68
C ARG A 296 -15.50 9.33 -13.11
N PHE A 297 -15.78 10.42 -12.40
CA PHE A 297 -15.20 11.73 -12.65
C PHE A 297 -13.67 11.70 -12.48
N LEU A 298 -13.15 11.10 -11.41
CA LEU A 298 -11.71 10.91 -11.23
C LEU A 298 -11.07 10.14 -12.40
N ARG A 299 -11.66 9.02 -12.83
CA ARG A 299 -11.17 8.24 -13.97
C ARG A 299 -11.26 9.02 -15.28
N ARG A 300 -12.33 9.79 -15.49
CA ARG A 300 -12.54 10.67 -16.66
C ARG A 300 -11.46 11.75 -16.74
N SER A 301 -11.23 12.49 -15.66
CA SER A 301 -10.19 13.52 -15.59
C SER A 301 -8.79 12.96 -15.88
N LEU A 302 -8.48 11.75 -15.38
CA LEU A 302 -7.21 11.08 -15.69
C LEU A 302 -7.14 10.52 -17.13
N ARG A 303 -8.26 10.09 -17.72
CA ARG A 303 -8.30 9.69 -19.14
C ARG A 303 -8.06 10.89 -20.04
N ASP A 304 -8.73 12.00 -19.75
CA ASP A 304 -8.75 13.21 -20.58
C ASP A 304 -7.52 14.11 -20.34
N ARG A 305 -6.56 13.64 -19.54
CA ARG A 305 -5.30 14.33 -19.20
C ARG A 305 -5.50 15.66 -18.48
N LYS A 306 -6.55 15.73 -17.65
CA LYS A 306 -6.91 16.89 -16.81
C LYS A 306 -6.83 16.55 -15.31
N PRO A 307 -5.73 15.99 -14.78
CA PRO A 307 -5.63 15.61 -13.37
C PRO A 307 -5.82 16.80 -12.42
N GLU A 308 -5.55 18.04 -12.87
CA GLU A 308 -5.74 19.26 -12.08
C GLU A 308 -7.20 19.52 -11.66
N GLN A 309 -8.18 18.90 -12.34
CA GLN A 309 -9.58 18.95 -11.93
C GLN A 309 -9.86 18.24 -10.61
N ILE A 310 -8.93 17.39 -10.16
CA ILE A 310 -9.00 16.67 -8.90
C ILE A 310 -7.94 17.26 -7.98
N ASN A 311 -8.37 17.83 -6.85
CA ASN A 311 -7.50 18.47 -5.85
C ASN A 311 -6.29 17.60 -5.44
N ILE A 312 -6.50 16.30 -5.20
CA ILE A 312 -5.43 15.38 -4.80
C ILE A 312 -4.47 15.06 -5.96
N CYS A 313 -4.91 15.17 -7.21
CA CYS A 313 -4.07 14.89 -8.38
C CYS A 313 -3.34 16.14 -8.88
N SER A 314 -3.83 17.34 -8.60
CA SER A 314 -3.18 18.60 -9.00
C SER A 314 -1.81 18.80 -8.34
N LYS A 315 -1.63 18.24 -7.14
CA LYS A 315 -0.38 18.26 -6.35
C LYS A 315 0.48 17.01 -6.53
N CYS A 316 -0.04 15.97 -7.19
CA CYS A 316 0.63 14.68 -7.34
C CYS A 316 1.57 14.68 -8.55
N ASP A 317 2.77 14.16 -8.36
CA ASP A 317 3.76 13.97 -9.42
C ASP A 317 3.54 12.70 -10.26
N LEU A 318 2.75 11.72 -9.79
CA LEU A 318 2.57 10.44 -10.46
C LEU A 318 2.06 10.53 -11.92
N PRO A 319 1.12 11.43 -12.28
CA PRO A 319 0.70 11.63 -13.67
C PRO A 319 1.78 12.25 -14.58
N TYR A 320 2.83 12.80 -13.99
CA TYR A 320 3.92 13.54 -14.68
C TYR A 320 5.32 13.00 -14.33
N GLY A 321 5.40 11.87 -13.63
CA GLY A 321 6.63 11.33 -13.07
C GLY A 321 6.99 9.98 -13.65
N GLU A 322 8.12 9.42 -13.20
CA GLU A 322 8.44 8.03 -13.46
C GLU A 322 7.46 7.12 -12.72
N SER A 323 6.46 6.65 -13.46
CA SER A 323 5.53 5.60 -13.08
C SER A 323 6.17 4.45 -12.28
N TYR A 324 5.85 4.22 -10.98
CA TYR A 324 5.96 2.86 -10.41
C TYR A 324 5.15 1.87 -11.24
N ALA A 325 4.25 2.28 -12.13
CA ALA A 325 3.54 1.39 -13.03
C ALA A 325 4.27 1.15 -14.38
N GLY A 326 5.46 1.71 -14.58
CA GLY A 326 6.09 1.81 -15.89
C GLY A 326 5.54 2.98 -16.71
N LYS A 327 6.33 3.43 -17.71
CA LYS A 327 5.97 4.56 -18.59
C LYS A 327 5.10 4.14 -19.78
N THR A 328 5.12 2.87 -20.16
CA THR A 328 4.40 2.33 -21.32
C THR A 328 3.12 1.61 -20.92
N ILE A 329 2.15 1.59 -21.83
CA ILE A 329 0.91 0.79 -21.66
C ILE A 329 1.25 -0.68 -21.44
N SER A 330 2.23 -1.23 -22.18
CA SER A 330 2.71 -2.60 -22.01
C SER A 330 3.38 -2.85 -20.67
N GLY A 331 4.19 -1.91 -20.17
CA GLY A 331 4.82 -2.00 -18.84
C GLY A 331 3.79 -1.97 -17.71
N LYS A 332 2.75 -1.16 -17.86
CA LYS A 332 1.60 -1.15 -16.95
C LYS A 332 0.87 -2.48 -16.98
N ILE A 333 0.45 -2.95 -18.15
CA ILE A 333 -0.22 -4.25 -18.30
C ILE A 333 0.65 -5.38 -17.73
N LYS A 334 1.96 -5.37 -17.99
CA LYS A 334 2.89 -6.34 -17.40
C LYS A 334 2.85 -6.28 -15.87
N ARG A 335 2.86 -5.09 -15.27
CA ARG A 335 2.72 -4.94 -13.82
C ARG A 335 1.38 -5.43 -13.28
N PHE A 336 0.29 -5.06 -13.94
CA PHE A 336 -1.06 -5.56 -13.64
C PHE A 336 -1.09 -7.10 -13.63
N LEU A 337 -0.52 -7.73 -14.66
CA LEU A 337 -0.59 -9.19 -14.83
C LEU A 337 0.45 -9.94 -13.98
N PHE A 338 1.61 -9.35 -13.70
CA PHE A 338 2.79 -10.10 -13.23
C PHE A 338 3.51 -9.55 -11.99
N GLU A 339 3.37 -8.27 -11.63
CA GLU A 339 4.16 -7.64 -10.54
C GLU A 339 3.30 -7.23 -9.31
N GLN A 340 1.96 -7.33 -9.40
CA GLN A 340 1.01 -6.97 -8.32
C GLN A 340 0.55 -8.19 -7.47
N ALA A 341 1.28 -9.31 -7.52
CA ALA A 341 0.93 -10.57 -6.84
C ALA A 341 1.36 -10.57 -5.37
#